data_AF-A0A815F8D6-F1
#
_entry.id   AF-A0A815F8D6-F1
#
_cell.length_a   1.000
_cell.length_b   1.000
_cell.length_c   1.000
_cell.angle_alpha   90.00
_cell.angle_beta   90.00
_cell.angle_gamma   90.00
#
_symmetry.space_group_name_H-M   'P 1'
#
loop_
_entity.id
_entity.type
_entity.pdbx_description
1 polymer ?
#
loop_
_entity_poly.entity_id
_entity_poly.type
_entity_poly.pdbx_seq_one_letter_code
_entity_poly.pdbx_strand_id
1 'polypeptide(L)'
;RSWQTGFLRFLWQVANDGRSIEDLPNVERYRVSEVLIHPLHTDQIRRGNWACDGELISGAEIKIRIHRQALNLFASGIQFDNVGQNNPIRKSSTNIL
;
A
#
# COMPACT_ATOMS: atom_id res chain seq x y z
N ARG A 1 -29.18 1.26 -19.86
CA ARG A 1 -29.06 2.59 -19.21
C ARG A 1 -28.57 2.38 -17.79
N SER A 2 -27.64 3.23 -17.33
CA SER A 2 -27.42 3.64 -15.92
C SER A 2 -26.06 3.37 -15.25
N TRP A 3 -25.05 2.75 -15.89
CA TRP A 3 -23.72 2.58 -15.24
C TRP A 3 -23.11 3.94 -14.90
N GLN A 4 -23.28 4.92 -15.80
CA GLN A 4 -22.91 6.32 -15.59
C GLN A 4 -23.67 6.96 -14.41
N THR A 5 -24.97 6.71 -14.27
CA THR A 5 -25.75 7.24 -13.14
C THR A 5 -25.47 6.51 -11.83
N GLY A 6 -25.04 5.24 -11.88
CA GLY A 6 -24.59 4.49 -10.71
C GLY A 6 -23.24 4.99 -10.22
N PHE A 7 -22.30 5.24 -11.13
CA PHE A 7 -20.99 5.79 -10.82
C PHE A 7 -21.07 7.22 -10.24
N LEU A 8 -21.86 8.11 -10.82
CA LEU A 8 -22.04 9.46 -10.27
C LEU A 8 -22.71 9.45 -8.88
N ARG A 9 -23.67 8.52 -8.66
CA ARG A 9 -24.27 8.31 -7.33
C ARG A 9 -23.24 7.81 -6.32
N PHE A 10 -22.38 6.88 -6.73
CA PHE A 10 -21.27 6.40 -5.91
C PHE A 10 -20.32 7.55 -5.54
N LEU A 11 -19.87 8.36 -6.52
CA LEU A 11 -19.01 9.51 -6.24
C LEU A 11 -19.67 10.53 -5.29
N TRP A 12 -20.97 10.80 -5.49
CA TRP A 12 -21.71 11.70 -4.60
C TRP A 12 -21.82 11.14 -3.18
N GLN A 13 -22.03 9.82 -3.02
CA GLN A 13 -22.05 9.17 -1.71
C GLN A 13 -20.67 9.24 -1.03
N VAL A 14 -19.58 8.92 -1.74
CA VAL A 14 -18.22 9.04 -1.19
C VAL A 14 -17.93 10.45 -0.70
N ALA A 15 -18.38 11.48 -1.43
CA ALA A 15 -18.11 12.87 -1.09
C ALA A 15 -18.96 13.43 0.06
N ASN A 16 -20.17 12.90 0.30
CA ASN A 16 -21.16 13.55 1.18
C ASN A 16 -21.65 12.70 2.35
N ASP A 17 -21.49 11.38 2.31
CA ASP A 17 -22.18 10.48 3.25
C ASP A 17 -21.42 10.26 4.56
N GLY A 18 -20.16 10.70 4.65
CA GLY A 18 -19.31 10.57 5.84
C GLY A 18 -18.96 9.13 6.25
N ARG A 19 -19.57 8.13 5.59
CA ARG A 19 -19.28 6.70 5.74
C ARG A 19 -17.90 6.37 5.16
N SER A 20 -17.26 5.34 5.70
CA SER A 20 -16.05 4.80 5.09
C SER A 20 -16.41 4.26 3.69
N ILE A 21 -15.50 4.42 2.72
CA ILE A 21 -15.68 3.88 1.35
C ILE A 21 -15.95 2.37 1.40
N GLU A 22 -15.44 1.71 2.43
CA GLU A 22 -15.59 0.27 2.70
C GLU A 22 -17.03 -0.16 2.96
N ASP A 23 -17.91 0.77 3.38
CA ASP A 23 -19.31 0.49 3.70
C ASP A 23 -20.25 0.66 2.48
N LEU A 24 -19.70 1.00 1.32
CA LEU A 24 -20.47 1.25 0.11
C LEU A 24 -20.79 -0.06 -0.63
N PRO A 25 -22.00 -0.16 -1.24
CA PRO A 25 -22.37 -1.35 -2.00
C PRO A 25 -21.44 -1.54 -3.20
N ASN A 26 -21.09 -2.80 -3.49
CA ASN A 26 -20.16 -3.19 -4.55
C ASN A 26 -18.68 -2.83 -4.30
N VAL A 27 -18.31 -2.54 -3.06
CA VAL A 27 -16.90 -2.46 -2.64
C VAL A 27 -16.53 -3.76 -1.92
N GLU A 28 -15.50 -4.44 -2.40
CA GLU A 28 -14.93 -5.61 -1.74
C GLU A 28 -13.61 -5.24 -1.07
N ARG A 29 -13.37 -5.79 0.12
CA ARG A 29 -12.17 -5.54 0.90
C ARG A 29 -11.36 -6.80 1.11
N TYR A 30 -10.08 -6.70 0.77
CA TYR A 30 -9.11 -7.77 0.98
C TYR A 30 -7.91 -7.24 1.77
N ARG A 31 -7.48 -8.00 2.78
CA ARG A 31 -6.23 -7.73 3.51
C ARG A 31 -5.14 -8.64 2.96
N VAL A 32 -4.17 -8.07 2.26
CA VAL A 32 -3.09 -8.79 1.59
C VAL A 32 -1.73 -8.17 1.89
N SER A 33 -0.67 -8.97 1.88
CA SER A 33 0.72 -8.51 1.96
C SER A 33 1.35 -8.28 0.59
N GLU A 34 0.76 -8.84 -0.46
CA GLU A 34 1.23 -8.76 -1.83
C GLU A 34 0.03 -8.89 -2.79
N VAL A 35 0.02 -8.09 -3.86
CA VAL A 35 -0.99 -8.16 -4.92
C VAL A 35 -0.35 -7.86 -6.27
N LEU A 36 -0.80 -8.58 -7.30
CA LEU A 36 -0.45 -8.35 -8.70
C LEU A 36 -1.72 -7.99 -9.46
N ILE A 37 -1.68 -6.91 -10.24
CA ILE A 37 -2.82 -6.44 -11.03
C ILE A 37 -2.41 -6.37 -12.50
N HIS A 38 -3.11 -7.14 -13.33
CA HIS A 38 -2.96 -7.21 -14.78
C HIS A 38 -4.29 -6.83 -15.45
N PRO A 39 -4.37 -5.66 -16.12
CA PRO A 39 -5.54 -5.25 -16.89
C PRO A 39 -5.83 -6.24 -18.03
N LEU A 40 -7.07 -6.69 -18.14
CA LEU A 40 -7.47 -7.72 -19.11
C LEU A 40 -7.72 -7.18 -20.53
N HIS A 41 -7.92 -5.87 -20.71
CA HIS A 41 -8.38 -5.26 -21.97
C HIS A 41 -7.59 -3.99 -22.34
N THR A 42 -6.27 -4.07 -22.31
CA THR A 42 -5.45 -3.03 -22.94
C THR A 42 -5.30 -3.37 -24.41
N ASP A 43 -6.04 -2.68 -25.28
CA ASP A 43 -5.62 -2.52 -26.67
C ASP A 43 -4.12 -2.19 -26.66
N GLN A 44 -3.31 -2.85 -27.49
CA GLN A 44 -1.84 -2.81 -27.44
C GLN A 44 -1.23 -1.38 -27.43
N ILE A 45 -2.03 -0.37 -27.77
CA ILE A 45 -1.70 1.05 -27.83
C ILE A 45 -1.77 1.73 -26.44
N ARG A 46 -2.52 1.19 -25.48
CA ARG A 46 -2.70 1.77 -24.14
C ARG A 46 -1.96 0.95 -23.10
N ARG A 47 -0.66 1.20 -22.95
CA ARG A 47 0.06 0.78 -21.74
C ARG A 47 -0.70 1.37 -20.53
N GLY A 48 -0.99 0.55 -19.52
CA GLY A 48 -1.66 1.02 -18.31
C GLY A 48 -0.86 2.16 -17.69
N ASN A 49 -1.52 3.27 -17.38
CA ASN A 49 -0.93 4.32 -16.56
C ASN A 49 -1.48 4.14 -15.15
N TRP A 50 -0.57 4.04 -14.19
CA TRP A 50 -0.89 3.84 -12.78
C TRP A 50 -0.58 5.13 -12.03
N ALA A 51 -1.47 5.55 -11.14
CA ALA A 51 -1.21 6.65 -10.23
C ALA A 51 -0.74 6.09 -8.87
N CYS A 52 0.49 6.43 -8.46
CA CYS A 52 1.07 6.02 -7.19
C CYS A 52 1.53 7.29 -6.45
N ASP A 53 0.94 7.58 -5.29
CA ASP A 53 1.26 8.76 -4.47
C ASP A 53 1.27 10.10 -5.23
N GLY A 54 0.44 10.20 -6.28
CA GLY A 54 0.32 11.40 -7.13
C GLY A 54 1.22 11.39 -8.37
N GLU A 55 2.14 10.43 -8.50
CA GLU A 55 2.97 10.25 -9.69
C GLU A 55 2.37 9.25 -10.67
N LEU A 56 2.56 9.49 -11.97
CA LEU A 56 2.12 8.60 -13.03
C LEU A 56 3.24 7.65 -13.44
N ILE A 57 2.99 6.36 -13.32
CA ILE A 57 3.90 5.28 -13.68
C ILE A 57 3.32 4.50 -14.86
N SER A 58 4.08 4.36 -15.94
CA SER A 58 3.67 3.57 -17.10
C SER A 58 4.01 2.08 -16.92
N GLY A 59 3.07 1.18 -17.19
CA GLY A 59 3.32 -0.26 -17.10
C GLY A 59 2.13 -1.10 -17.54
N ALA A 60 2.39 -2.28 -18.12
CA ALA A 60 1.32 -3.22 -18.49
C ALA A 60 0.66 -3.87 -17.26
N GLU A 61 1.38 -3.93 -16.13
CA GLU A 61 0.92 -4.50 -14.87
C GLU A 61 1.52 -3.71 -13.69
N ILE A 62 0.95 -3.88 -12.50
CA ILE A 62 1.50 -3.37 -11.26
C ILE A 62 1.57 -4.46 -10.20
N LYS A 63 2.73 -4.60 -9.56
CA LYS A 63 2.96 -5.50 -8.44
C LYS A 63 3.21 -4.68 -7.18
N ILE A 64 2.40 -4.90 -6.15
CA ILE A 64 2.45 -4.18 -4.89
C ILE A 64 2.83 -5.17 -3.79
N ARG A 65 3.82 -4.82 -2.97
CA ARG A 65 4.26 -5.62 -1.82
C ARG A 65 4.43 -4.74 -0.59
N ILE A 66 3.87 -5.19 0.52
CA ILE A 66 3.95 -4.50 1.80
C ILE A 66 5.15 -5.04 2.59
N HIS A 67 6.06 -4.15 2.97
CA HIS A 67 7.19 -4.44 3.84
C HIS A 67 6.89 -3.92 5.26
N ARG A 68 6.99 -4.79 6.26
CA ARG A 68 6.86 -4.37 7.67
C ARG A 68 8.12 -3.63 8.08
N GLN A 69 7.97 -2.44 8.67
CA GLN A 69 9.06 -1.64 9.25
C GLN A 69 10.21 -1.36 8.27
N ALA A 70 9.90 -0.97 7.04
CA ALA A 70 10.92 -0.69 6.03
C ALA A 70 11.78 0.54 6.36
N LEU A 71 11.20 1.55 7.04
CA LEU A 71 11.83 2.82 7.34
C LEU A 71 11.47 3.27 8.76
N ASN A 72 12.41 3.94 9.43
CA ASN A 72 12.14 4.63 10.69
C ASN A 72 11.61 6.02 10.36
N LEU A 73 10.40 6.33 10.84
CA LEU A 73 9.82 7.66 10.71
C LEU A 73 10.00 8.42 12.02
N PHE A 74 10.54 9.63 11.95
CA PHE A 74 10.58 10.53 13.10
C PHE A 74 9.26 11.29 13.18
N ALA A 75 8.52 11.11 14.26
CA ALA A 75 7.34 11.90 14.56
C ALA A 75 7.38 12.38 16.02
N SER A 76 6.91 13.61 16.25
CA SER A 76 6.83 14.17 17.61
C SER A 76 5.96 13.28 18.49
N GLY A 77 6.47 12.89 19.67
CA GLY A 77 5.77 12.02 20.61
C GLY A 77 5.98 10.52 20.45
N ILE A 78 6.72 10.06 19.43
CA ILE A 78 7.15 8.65 19.33
C ILE A 78 8.49 8.51 20.06
N GLN A 79 8.47 7.94 21.27
CA GLN A 79 9.68 7.46 21.95
C GLN A 79 10.11 6.14 21.30
N PHE A 80 11.31 6.12 20.74
CA PHE A 80 11.96 4.87 20.38
C PHE A 80 12.48 4.25 21.68
N ASP A 81 11.82 3.20 22.17
CA ASP A 81 12.50 2.32 23.11
C ASP A 81 13.76 1.82 22.42
N ASN A 82 14.90 1.91 23.12
CA ASN A 82 16.19 1.44 22.63
C ASN A 82 16.16 -0.10 22.49
N VAL A 83 15.48 -0.64 21.48
CA VAL A 83 15.41 -2.10 21.18
C VAL A 83 16.75 -2.62 20.58
N GLY A 84 17.86 -1.94 20.85
CA GLY A 84 19.17 -2.27 20.29
C GLY A 84 20.37 -2.22 21.24
N GLN A 85 20.22 -1.82 22.51
CA GLN A 85 21.39 -1.66 23.40
C GLN A 85 21.74 -2.88 24.28
N ASN A 86 21.02 -4.00 24.19
CA ASN A 86 21.29 -5.19 25.02
C ASN A 86 21.67 -6.43 24.20
N ASN A 87 22.66 -6.30 23.32
CA ASN A 87 23.50 -7.45 22.96
C ASN A 87 24.96 -7.08 23.24
N PRO A 88 25.50 -7.38 24.44
CA PRO A 88 26.94 -7.44 24.57
C PRO A 88 27.41 -8.58 23.68
N ILE A 89 28.01 -8.25 22.53
CA ILE A 89 28.87 -9.15 21.79
C ILE A 89 29.96 -9.55 22.78
N ARG A 90 29.76 -10.69 23.43
CA ARG A 90 30.77 -11.35 24.26
C ARG A 90 31.88 -11.72 23.30
N LYS A 91 32.89 -10.86 23.19
CA LYS A 91 34.17 -11.21 22.55
C LYS A 91 34.75 -12.35 23.39
N SER A 92 34.45 -13.57 22.99
CA SER A 92 35.18 -14.76 23.42
C SER A 92 36.55 -14.68 22.75
N SER A 93 37.49 -14.03 23.42
CA SER A 93 38.92 -14.18 23.13
C SER A 93 39.30 -15.62 23.49
N THR A 94 39.14 -16.53 22.54
CA THR A 94 39.80 -17.83 22.61
C THR A 94 41.14 -17.68 21.92
N ASN A 95 42.18 -17.43 22.73
CA ASN A 95 43.56 -17.64 22.33
C ASN A 95 43.70 -19.10 21.88
N ILE A 96 44.08 -19.32 20.63
CA ILE A 96 44.61 -20.60 20.19
C ILE A 96 46.12 -20.36 20.02
N LEU A 97 46.88 -21.02 20.90
CA LEU A 97 48.30 -21.33 20.72
C LEU A 97 48.45 -22.38 19.61
#